data_AF-A0A7W1T2K6-F1
#
_entry.id   AF-A0A7W1T2K6-F1
#
_cell.length_a   1.000
_cell.length_b   1.000
_cell.length_c   1.000
_cell.angle_alpha   90.00
_cell.angle_beta   90.00
_cell.angle_gamma   90.00
#
_symmetry.space_group_name_H-M   'P 1'
#
loop_
_entity.id
_entity.type
_entity.pdbx_description
1 polymer ?
#
loop_
_entity_poly.entity_id
_entity_poly.type
_entity_poly.pdbx_seq_one_letter_code
_entity_poly.pdbx_strand_id
1 'polypeptide(L)' 'KEGIRSGIADIVNSGGRWGGAVTAAMFLKEFAEDTPWMHLDIAGTAWIEENKSWMAKGPSGAAVRSLIEFAKDMANRG' A
#
# COMPACT_ATOMS: atom_id res chain seq x y z
N LYS A 1 10.76 -7.22 11.62
CA LYS A 1 11.28 -5.86 11.90
C LYS A 1 12.78 -5.70 11.65
N GLU A 2 13.53 -6.75 11.30
CA GLU A 2 14.98 -6.64 11.07
C GLU A 2 15.35 -5.54 10.05
N GLY A 3 14.59 -5.45 8.96
CA GLY A 3 14.80 -4.43 7.92
C GLY A 3 14.43 -2.99 8.29
N ILE A 4 13.90 -2.69 9.48
CA ILE A 4 13.62 -1.31 9.93
C ILE A 4 14.27 -0.97 11.27
N ARG A 5 15.19 -1.80 11.75
CA ARG A 5 15.88 -1.58 13.02
C ARG A 5 16.82 -0.38 12.92
N SER A 6 16.75 0.51 13.90
CA SER A 6 17.73 1.59 14.08
C SER A 6 18.66 1.28 15.24
N GLY A 7 19.91 1.75 15.15
CA GLY A 7 20.88 1.67 16.25
C GLY A 7 20.86 2.90 17.17
N ILE A 8 20.05 3.91 16.84
CA ILE A 8 20.02 5.21 17.54
C ILE A 8 18.57 5.59 17.90
N ALA A 9 17.64 5.41 16.98
CA ALA A 9 16.22 5.74 17.14
C ALA A 9 15.37 4.45 17.27
N ASP A 10 14.04 4.60 17.30
CA ASP A 10 13.13 3.46 17.40
C ASP A 10 13.11 2.61 16.11
N ILE A 11 13.01 3.26 14.95
CA ILE A 11 12.99 2.63 13.62
C ILE A 11 13.68 3.51 12.55
N VAL A 12 14.06 2.93 11.41
CA VAL A 12 14.52 3.67 10.21
C VAL A 12 13.43 3.73 9.14
N ASN A 13 13.42 4.81 8.35
CA ASN A 13 12.48 5.00 7.25
C ASN A 13 12.88 4.29 5.94
N SER A 14 14.08 3.70 5.87
CA SER A 14 14.58 2.97 4.69
C SER A 14 15.29 1.70 5.11
N GLY A 15 14.79 0.56 4.63
CA GLY A 15 15.34 -0.77 4.93
C GLY A 15 16.39 -1.27 3.95
N GLY A 16 16.97 -0.38 3.14
CA GLY A 16 17.95 -0.74 2.12
C GLY A 16 17.35 -1.06 0.74
N ARG A 17 18.18 -1.59 -0.16
CA ARG A 17 17.84 -1.77 -1.58
C ARG A 17 16.77 -2.84 -1.84
N TRP A 18 16.77 -3.92 -1.07
CA TRP A 18 15.92 -5.08 -1.31
C TRP A 18 14.71 -5.09 -0.38
N GLY A 19 13.56 -5.47 -0.91
CA GLY A 19 12.32 -5.58 -0.11
C GLY A 19 11.69 -4.24 0.28
N GLY A 20 11.95 -3.16 -0.46
CA GLY A 20 11.48 -1.81 -0.15
C GLY A 20 9.98 -1.69 0.16
N ALA A 21 9.12 -2.35 -0.63
CA ALA A 21 7.67 -2.34 -0.37
C ALA A 21 7.31 -3.01 0.97
N VAL A 22 7.98 -4.11 1.31
CA VAL A 22 7.74 -4.84 2.57
C VAL A 22 8.27 -4.05 3.76
N THR A 23 9.44 -3.42 3.65
CA THR A 23 10.01 -2.60 4.73
C THR A 23 9.23 -1.31 4.94
N ALA A 24 8.72 -0.68 3.87
CA ALA A 24 7.78 0.43 3.98
C ALA A 24 6.46 0.02 4.66
N ALA A 25 5.88 -1.13 4.29
CA ALA A 25 4.68 -1.64 4.96
C ALA A 25 4.93 -1.94 6.46
N MET A 26 6.11 -2.48 6.80
CA MET A 26 6.51 -2.67 8.20
C MET A 26 6.67 -1.34 8.94
N PHE A 27 7.22 -0.30 8.30
CA PHE A 27 7.30 1.02 8.91
C PHE A 27 5.91 1.58 9.23
N LEU A 28 4.97 1.50 8.29
CA LEU A 28 3.59 1.95 8.50
C LEU A 28 2.87 1.16 9.60
N LYS A 29 3.14 -0.15 9.71
CA LYS A 29 2.57 -1.03 10.74
C LYS A 29 2.79 -0.52 12.16
N GLU A 30 3.94 0.08 12.44
CA GLU A 30 4.30 0.53 13.79
C GLU A 30 3.33 1.58 14.33
N PHE A 31 2.56 2.24 13.46
CA PHE A 31 1.61 3.29 13.81
C PHE A 31 0.14 2.83 13.79
N ALA A 32 -0.13 1.56 13.46
CA ALA A 32 -1.49 1.03 13.39
C ALA A 32 -2.03 0.50 14.75
N GLU A 33 -1.14 0.29 15.73
CA GLU A 33 -1.47 -0.22 17.06
C GLU A 33 -2.39 -1.46 17.01
N ASP A 34 -3.49 -1.46 17.77
CA ASP A 34 -4.48 -2.54 17.82
C ASP A 34 -5.57 -2.42 16.74
N THR A 35 -5.50 -1.40 15.87
CA THR A 35 -6.51 -1.17 14.85
C THR A 35 -6.38 -2.18 13.71
N PRO A 36 -7.46 -2.88 13.30
CA PRO A 36 -7.46 -3.69 12.08
C PRO A 36 -7.08 -2.82 10.88
N TRP A 37 -5.97 -3.17 10.20
CA TRP A 37 -5.37 -2.32 9.19
C TRP A 37 -4.99 -3.11 7.93
N MET A 38 -5.09 -2.44 6.79
CA MET A 38 -4.60 -2.87 5.49
C MET A 38 -3.78 -1.74 4.85
N HIS A 39 -2.66 -2.09 4.23
CA HIS A 39 -1.88 -1.19 3.38
C HIS A 39 -1.93 -1.68 1.93
N LEU A 40 -2.22 -0.77 1.00
CA LEU A 40 -2.22 -1.03 -0.45
C LEU A 40 -1.12 -0.18 -1.09
N ASP A 41 -0.01 -0.80 -1.48
CA ASP A 41 1.02 -0.15 -2.30
C ASP A 41 0.59 -0.20 -3.78
N ILE A 42 0.20 0.95 -4.31
CA ILE A 42 -0.31 1.08 -5.69
C ILE A 42 0.71 1.72 -6.64
N ALA A 43 1.94 2.02 -6.21
CA ALA A 43 2.89 2.79 -7.02
C ALA A 43 3.07 2.23 -8.43
N GLY A 44 3.24 0.90 -8.55
CA GLY A 44 3.41 0.22 -9.85
C GLY A 44 2.14 0.13 -10.71
N THR A 45 0.96 0.44 -10.16
CA THR A 45 -0.33 0.39 -10.88
C THR A 45 -0.98 1.76 -11.05
N ALA A 46 -0.46 2.80 -10.40
CA ALA A 46 -1.04 4.14 -10.38
C ALA A 46 -1.03 4.82 -11.76
N TRP A 47 -0.13 4.40 -12.64
CA TRP A 47 0.05 4.98 -13.97
C TRP A 47 0.01 3.92 -15.06
N ILE A 48 -0.66 4.25 -16.16
CA ILE A 48 -0.71 3.46 -17.39
C ILE A 48 0.24 4.10 -18.39
N GLU A 49 1.28 3.38 -18.77
CA GLU A 49 2.31 3.88 -19.71
C GLU A 49 1.84 3.92 -21.17
N GLU A 50 0.90 3.04 -21.53
CA GLU A 50 0.42 2.83 -22.90
C GLU A 50 -1.10 2.64 -22.93
N ASN A 51 -1.74 3.10 -23.99
CA ASN A 51 -3.19 2.92 -24.16
C ASN A 51 -3.55 1.42 -24.14
N LYS A 52 -4.53 1.07 -23.31
CA LYS A 52 -5.18 -0.24 -23.28
C LYS A 52 -6.56 -0.12 -23.94
N SER A 53 -7.12 -1.22 -24.44
CA SER A 53 -8.47 -1.18 -25.06
C SER A 53 -9.60 -0.76 -24.11
N TRP A 54 -9.34 -0.76 -22.80
CA TRP A 54 -10.29 -0.36 -21.74
C TRP A 54 -9.81 0.83 -20.90
N MET A 55 -8.67 1.45 -21.20
CA MET A 55 -8.09 2.53 -20.39
C MET A 55 -7.08 3.36 -21.17
N ALA A 56 -7.19 4.68 -21.11
CA ALA A 56 -6.21 5.59 -21.71
C ALA A 56 -4.88 5.61 -20.94
N LYS A 57 -3.81 6.01 -21.62
CA LYS A 57 -2.52 6.36 -21.00
C LYS A 57 -2.72 7.47 -19.96
N GLY A 58 -2.02 7.37 -18.83
CA GLY A 58 -2.07 8.35 -17.75
C GLY A 58 -2.51 7.74 -16.40
N PRO A 59 -3.11 8.53 -15.49
CA PRO A 59 -3.50 8.05 -14.17
C PRO A 59 -4.57 6.96 -14.27
N SER A 60 -4.32 5.81 -13.63
CA SER A 60 -5.13 4.60 -13.82
C SER A 60 -6.42 4.54 -13.00
N GLY A 61 -6.48 5.29 -11.89
CA GLY A 61 -7.53 5.13 -10.88
C GLY A 61 -7.51 3.75 -10.19
N ALA A 62 -6.36 3.09 -10.14
CA ALA A 62 -6.19 1.81 -9.46
C ALA A 62 -6.73 1.85 -8.02
N ALA A 63 -7.23 0.70 -7.56
CA ALA A 63 -7.89 0.49 -6.27
C ALA A 63 -9.25 1.18 -6.05
N VAL A 64 -9.67 2.20 -6.81
CA VAL A 64 -10.96 2.89 -6.59
C VAL A 64 -12.15 1.92 -6.60
N ARG A 65 -12.28 1.12 -7.67
CA ARG A 65 -13.37 0.13 -7.77
C ARG A 65 -13.28 -0.93 -6.67
N SER A 66 -12.08 -1.41 -6.36
CA SER A 66 -11.86 -2.42 -5.32
C SER A 66 -12.27 -1.91 -3.94
N LEU A 67 -11.93 -0.66 -3.59
CA LEU A 67 -12.31 -0.03 -2.33
C LEU A 67 -13.82 0.21 -2.23
N ILE A 68 -14.46 0.61 -3.33
CA ILE A 68 -15.94 0.73 -3.39
C ILE A 68 -16.61 -0.61 -3.13
N GLU A 69 -16.17 -1.67 -3.80
CA GLU A 69 -16.75 -3.01 -3.60
C GLU A 69 -16.46 -3.56 -2.21
N PHE A 70 -15.26 -3.33 -1.65
CA PHE A 70 -14.94 -3.68 -0.28
C PHE A 70 -15.86 -2.97 0.72
N ALA A 71 -16.11 -1.67 0.55
CA ALA A 71 -17.01 -0.91 1.42
C ALA A 71 -18.47 -1.41 1.33
N LYS A 72 -18.95 -1.74 0.12
CA LYS A 72 -20.28 -2.34 -0.08
C LYS A 72 -20.41 -3.69 0.61
N ASP A 73 -19.41 -4.57 0.42
CA ASP A 73 -19.38 -5.88 1.05
C ASP A 73 -19.35 -5.76 2.59
N MET A 74 -18.55 -4.85 3.14
CA MET A 74 -18.53 -4.56 4.57
C MET A 74 -19.89 -4.04 5.08
N ALA A 75 -20.60 -3.22 4.30
CA ALA A 75 -21.93 -2.72 4.67
C ALA A 75 -23.01 -3.82 4.65
N ASN A 76 -22.90 -4.79 3.73
CA ASN A 76 -23.86 -5.88 3.58
C ASN A 76 -23.61 -7.07 4.54
N ARG A 77 -22.51 -7.04 5.30
CA ARG A 77 -22.17 -8.07 6.30
C ARG A 77 -22.79 -7.81 7.68
N GLY A 78 -23.52 -6.71 7.85
CA GLY A 78 -24.38 -6.43 9.01
C GLY A 78 -25.80 -6.91 8.76
#